data_AF-A0A7W7V9E1-F1
#
_entry.id   AF-A0A7W7V9E1-F1
#
_cell.length_a   1.000
_cell.length_b   1.000
_cell.length_c   1.000
_cell.angle_alpha   90.00
_cell.angle_beta   90.00
_cell.angle_gamma   90.00
#
_symmetry.space_group_name_H-M   'P 1'
#
loop_
_entity.id
_entity.type
_entity.pdbx_description
1 polymer ?
#
loop_
_entity_poly.entity_id
_entity_poly.type
_entity_poly.pdbx_seq_one_letter_code
_entity_poly.pdbx_strand_id
1 'polypeptide(L)' 'MTKKASRTLVAVFAFWSLFAFPWFEKGCDIAEAYTAVLRYGLPEGLEPLPACYG' A
#
# COMPACT_ATOMS: atom_id res chain seq x y z
N MET A 1 15.80 -23.98 7.18
CA MET A 1 14.63 -23.32 6.53
C MET A 1 14.93 -21.84 6.43
N THR A 2 15.11 -21.19 5.26
CA THR A 2 14.99 -19.69 5.20
C THR A 2 15.18 -19.01 3.84
N LYS A 3 15.94 -19.53 2.87
CA LYS A 3 16.21 -18.77 1.62
C LYS A 3 14.98 -18.54 0.73
N LYS A 4 14.02 -19.48 0.72
CA LYS A 4 12.82 -19.40 -0.15
C LYS A 4 11.73 -18.48 0.43
N ALA A 5 11.63 -18.43 1.77
CA ALA A 5 10.67 -17.57 2.47
C ALA A 5 11.03 -16.08 2.31
N SER A 6 12.34 -15.75 2.36
CA SER A 6 12.82 -14.37 2.21
C SER A 6 12.45 -13.75 0.86
N ARG A 7 12.62 -14.48 -0.26
CA ARG A 7 12.24 -13.98 -1.59
C ARG A 7 10.74 -13.79 -1.75
N THR A 8 9.94 -14.68 -1.16
CA THR A 8 8.48 -14.61 -1.27
C THR A 8 7.95 -13.39 -0.50
N LEU A 9 8.44 -13.15 0.72
CA LEU A 9 8.06 -11.98 1.51
C LEU A 9 8.50 -10.67 0.85
N VAL A 10 9.69 -10.63 0.27
CA VAL A 10 10.16 -9.45 -0.47
C VAL A 10 9.30 -9.19 -1.71
N ALA A 11 8.93 -10.23 -2.46
CA ALA A 11 8.06 -10.08 -3.63
C ALA A 11 6.67 -9.60 -3.23
N VAL A 12 6.08 -10.14 -2.16
CA VAL A 12 4.78 -9.68 -1.63
C VAL A 12 4.88 -8.24 -1.18
N PHE A 13 5.93 -7.87 -0.45
CA PHE A 13 6.11 -6.49 0.02
C PHE A 13 6.31 -5.52 -1.13
N ALA A 14 7.14 -5.87 -2.13
CA ALA A 14 7.37 -5.04 -3.30
C ALA A 14 6.08 -4.87 -4.11
N PHE A 15 5.31 -5.95 -4.30
CA PHE A 15 4.00 -5.88 -4.96
C PHE A 15 3.07 -4.97 -4.16
N TRP A 16 3.01 -5.14 -2.85
CA TRP A 16 2.19 -4.34 -1.94
C TRP A 16 2.56 -2.84 -1.99
N SER A 17 3.85 -2.52 -2.07
CA SER A 17 4.33 -1.14 -2.23
C SER A 17 3.86 -0.49 -3.53
N LEU A 18 3.70 -1.24 -4.63
CA LEU A 18 3.18 -0.69 -5.89
C LEU A 18 1.75 -0.16 -5.73
N PHE A 19 0.93 -0.81 -4.89
CA PHE A 19 -0.44 -0.35 -4.61
C PHE A 19 -0.48 0.78 -3.59
N ALA A 20 0.48 0.84 -2.66
CA ALA A 20 0.55 1.90 -1.66
C ALA A 20 1.12 3.22 -2.23
N PHE A 21 2.00 3.13 -3.23
CA PHE A 21 2.62 4.28 -3.89
C PHE A 21 1.62 5.34 -4.40
N PRO A 22 0.53 5.01 -5.11
CA PRO A 22 -0.43 6.01 -5.58
C PRO A 22 -1.20 6.70 -4.44
N TRP A 23 -1.34 6.07 -3.27
CA TRP A 23 -1.90 6.74 -2.09
C TRP A 23 -0.91 7.80 -1.57
N PHE A 24 0.38 7.45 -1.52
CA PHE A 24 1.45 8.37 -1.12
C PHE A 24 1.60 9.55 -2.09
N GLU A 25 1.53 9.31 -3.41
CA GLU A 25 1.56 10.37 -4.44
C GLU A 25 0.41 11.39 -4.29
N LYS A 26 -0.74 10.96 -3.77
CA LYS A 26 -1.86 11.86 -3.48
C LYS A 26 -1.74 12.59 -2.12
N GLY A 27 -0.63 12.41 -1.40
CA GLY A 27 -0.32 13.13 -0.16
C GLY A 27 -0.69 12.41 1.13
N CYS A 28 -1.00 11.11 1.06
CA CYS A 28 -1.27 10.27 2.25
C CYS A 28 0.02 9.99 3.04
N ASP A 29 -0.08 9.86 4.37
CA ASP A 29 1.04 9.33 5.17
C ASP A 29 1.39 7.91 4.72
N ILE A 30 2.67 7.53 4.82
CA ILE A 30 3.12 6.23 4.35
C ILE A 30 2.45 5.08 5.11
N ALA A 31 2.23 5.22 6.42
CA ALA A 31 1.54 4.21 7.22
C ALA A 31 0.07 4.08 6.81
N GLU A 32 -0.58 5.21 6.56
CA GLU A 32 -1.95 5.26 6.07
C GLU A 32 -2.07 4.67 4.67
N ALA A 33 -1.17 5.02 3.75
CA ALA A 33 -1.13 4.47 2.40
C ALA A 33 -1.07 2.93 2.39
N TYR A 34 -0.22 2.34 3.23
CA TYR A 34 -0.11 0.88 3.34
C TYR A 34 -1.38 0.22 3.89
N THR A 35 -2.06 0.86 4.84
CA THR A 35 -3.32 0.35 5.41
C THR A 35 -4.53 0.66 4.54
N ALA A 36 -4.46 1.73 3.73
CA ALA A 36 -5.48 2.13 2.77
C ALA A 36 -5.64 1.09 1.67
N VAL A 37 -4.54 0.51 1.20
CA VAL A 37 -4.59 -0.61 0.25
C VAL A 37 -5.34 -1.82 0.81
N LEU A 38 -5.20 -2.11 2.11
CA LEU A 38 -5.95 -3.20 2.75
C LEU A 38 -7.44 -2.88 2.89
N ARG A 39 -7.79 -1.62 3.18
CA ARG A 39 -9.17 -1.21 3.48
C ARG A 39 -9.99 -0.86 2.25
N TYR A 40 -9.37 -0.16 1.30
CA TYR A 40 -10.03 0.48 0.17
C TYR A 40 -9.48 0.02 -1.19
N GLY A 41 -8.32 -0.64 -1.22
CA GLY A 41 -7.68 -1.09 -2.45
C GLY A 41 -6.91 0.03 -3.15
N LEU A 42 -7.15 0.20 -4.46
CA LEU A 42 -6.49 1.24 -5.27
C LEU A 42 -7.18 2.60 -5.07
N PRO A 43 -6.44 3.71 -5.04
CA PRO A 43 -7.00 5.06 -4.86
C PRO A 43 -7.64 5.62 -6.15
N GLU A 44 -7.79 4.80 -7.19
CA GLU A 44 -8.38 5.21 -8.46
C GLU A 44 -9.89 5.43 -8.31
N GLY A 45 -10.35 6.65 -8.60
CA GLY A 45 -11.76 7.04 -8.42
C GLY A 45 -12.19 7.30 -6.97
N LEU A 46 -11.29 7.15 -6.00
CA LEU A 46 -11.52 7.52 -4.61
C LEU A 46 -11.05 8.96 -4.38
N GLU A 47 -11.96 9.91 -4.63
CA GLU A 47 -11.86 11.28 -4.15
C GLU A 47 -13.17 11.65 -3.42
N PRO A 48 -13.11 11.99 -2.12
CA PRO A 48 -11.92 12.14 -1.27
C PRO A 48 -11.25 10.79 -0.91
N LEU A 49 -9.98 10.82 -0.53
CA LEU A 49 -9.21 9.64 -0.09
C LEU A 49 -9.50 9.34 1.39
N PRO A 50 -10.43 8.43 1.71
CA PRO A 50 -10.94 8.28 3.08
C PRO A 50 -9.86 7.83 4.07
N ALA A 51 -8.78 7.22 3.60
CA ALA A 51 -7.70 6.70 4.43
C ALA A 51 -6.65 7.75 4.81
N CYS A 52 -6.68 8.95 4.22
CA CYS A 52 -5.62 9.96 4.36
C CYS A 52 -6.03 11.17 5.20
N TYR A 53 -7.20 11.09 5.83
CA TYR A 53 -7.78 12.18 6.63
C TYR A 53 -7.78 11.90 8.14
N GLY A 54 -7.21 10.78 8.59
CA GLY A 54 -7.18 10.38 10.01
C GLY A 54 -8.50 9.80 10.51
#